data_AF-A0A2H6N9T8-F1
#
_entry.id   AF-A0A2H6N9T8-F1
#
_cell.length_a   1.000
_cell.length_b   1.000
_cell.length_c   1.000
_cell.angle_alpha   90.00
_cell.angle_beta   90.00
_cell.angle_gamma   90.00
#
_symmetry.space_group_name_H-M   'P 1'
#
loop_
_entity.id
_entity.type
_entity.pdbx_description
1 polymer ?
#
loop_
_entity_poly.entity_id
_entity_poly.type
_entity_poly.pdbx_seq_one_letter_code
_entity_poly.pdbx_strand_id
1 'polypeptide(L)'
;TYDYEHHSTLVSTRHYRAPEVILALGWSQPCDVWSIGCILIEYYLGFTIFPTHDSKEHLAMMEKILGPLPTHMVQKTRKRKYFRHDGLDWDELSSAGRYVSRRCKPLKVK
;
A
#
# COMPACT_ATOMS: atom_id res chain seq x y z
N THR A 1 2.40 6.60 27.10
CA THR A 1 1.77 7.92 26.88
C THR A 1 1.21 8.03 25.48
N TYR A 2 1.97 7.68 24.43
CA TYR A 2 1.48 7.57 23.05
C TYR A 2 0.44 6.46 22.83
N ASP A 3 0.66 5.28 23.42
CA ASP A 3 -0.21 4.11 23.21
C ASP A 3 -1.66 4.26 23.71
N TYR A 4 -1.92 5.29 24.53
CA TYR A 4 -3.23 5.56 25.14
C TYR A 4 -3.97 6.74 24.50
N GLU A 5 -3.40 7.37 23.46
CA GLU A 5 -4.06 8.45 22.74
C GLU A 5 -5.02 7.92 21.66
N HIS A 6 -5.99 8.75 21.28
CA HIS A 6 -6.94 8.41 20.22
C HIS A 6 -6.22 8.34 18.86
N HIS A 7 -6.09 7.14 18.32
CA HIS A 7 -5.52 6.91 17.00
C HIS A 7 -6.60 7.01 15.91
N SER A 8 -6.50 8.02 15.04
CA SER A 8 -7.35 8.14 13.85
C SER A 8 -7.19 6.92 12.94
N THR A 9 -8.29 6.41 12.39
CA THR A 9 -8.26 5.21 11.52
C THR A 9 -7.57 5.42 10.17
N LEU A 10 -7.42 6.69 9.75
CA LEU A 10 -6.73 7.09 8.54
C LEU A 10 -5.71 8.19 8.87
N VAL A 11 -4.44 7.90 8.59
CA VAL A 11 -3.32 8.81 8.80
C VAL A 11 -2.45 8.88 7.54
N SER A 12 -1.51 9.81 7.51
CA SER A 12 -0.55 10.07 6.43
C SER A 12 -1.16 10.56 5.12
N THR A 13 -0.37 11.29 4.34
CA THR A 13 -0.67 11.58 2.93
C THR A 13 -0.70 10.28 2.15
N ARG A 14 -1.66 10.14 1.23
CA ARG A 14 -1.97 8.86 0.56
C ARG A 14 -0.74 8.18 -0.05
N HIS A 15 0.12 8.92 -0.74
CA HIS A 15 1.30 8.38 -1.44
C HIS A 15 2.35 7.75 -0.50
N TYR A 16 2.31 8.06 0.79
CA TYR A 16 3.24 7.56 1.81
C TYR A 16 2.55 6.64 2.81
N ARG A 17 1.30 6.25 2.56
CA ARG A 17 0.48 5.50 3.52
C ARG A 17 0.85 4.02 3.51
N ALA A 18 1.12 3.48 4.70
CA ALA A 18 1.46 2.08 4.91
C ALA A 18 0.28 1.12 4.64
N PRO A 19 0.55 -0.14 4.23
CA PRO A 19 -0.49 -1.13 3.90
C PRO A 19 -1.41 -1.43 5.09
N GLU A 20 -0.90 -1.48 6.32
CA GLU A 20 -1.69 -1.71 7.53
C GLU A 20 -2.72 -0.60 7.79
N VAL A 21 -2.40 0.65 7.41
CA VAL A 21 -3.32 1.78 7.48
C VAL A 21 -4.41 1.65 6.41
N ILE A 22 -4.05 1.30 5.16
CA ILE A 22 -5.02 1.09 4.08
C ILE A 22 -5.98 -0.06 4.40
N LEU A 23 -5.45 -1.13 5.00
CA LEU A 23 -6.17 -2.32 5.40
C LEU A 23 -6.87 -2.19 6.76
N ALA A 24 -6.75 -1.04 7.43
CA ALA A 24 -7.35 -0.78 8.74
C ALA A 24 -7.04 -1.89 9.78
N LEU A 25 -5.78 -2.31 9.86
CA LEU A 25 -5.28 -3.34 10.77
C LEU A 25 -4.81 -2.77 12.13
N GLY A 26 -4.99 -1.46 12.33
CA GLY A 26 -4.25 -0.70 13.34
C GLY A 26 -2.89 -0.28 12.81
N TRP A 27 -2.34 0.78 13.37
CA TRP A 27 -1.04 1.31 13.03
C TRP A 27 -0.36 1.84 14.29
N SER A 28 0.96 1.91 14.23
CA SER A 28 1.82 2.49 15.26
C SER A 28 3.07 3.02 14.57
N GLN A 29 4.17 3.22 15.29
CA GLN A 29 5.43 3.74 14.78
C GLN A 29 5.97 3.09 13.47
N PRO A 30 5.75 1.79 13.16
CA PRO A 30 6.19 1.22 11.88
C PRO A 30 5.63 1.90 10.62
N CYS A 31 4.48 2.58 10.68
CA CYS A 31 3.94 3.29 9.51
C CYS A 31 4.82 4.47 9.07
N ASP A 32 5.62 5.03 9.99
CA ASP A 32 6.58 6.09 9.70
C ASP A 32 7.78 5.53 8.93
N VAL A 33 8.23 4.31 9.27
CA VAL A 33 9.31 3.62 8.53
C VAL A 33 8.90 3.37 7.08
N TRP A 34 7.64 2.96 6.86
CA TRP A 34 7.09 2.85 5.51
C TRP A 34 7.11 4.20 4.78
N SER A 35 6.63 5.25 5.43
CA SER A 35 6.57 6.60 4.86
C SER A 35 7.97 7.10 4.46
N ILE A 36 8.97 6.89 5.32
CA ILE A 36 10.38 7.22 5.06
C ILE A 36 10.90 6.42 3.86
N GLY A 37 10.60 5.12 3.77
CA GLY A 37 10.98 4.30 2.61
C GLY A 37 10.46 4.88 1.29
N CYS A 38 9.19 5.29 1.24
CA CYS A 38 8.62 5.95 0.08
C CYS A 38 9.33 7.27 -0.26
N ILE A 39 9.61 8.11 0.75
CA ILE A 39 10.28 9.40 0.58
C ILE A 39 11.71 9.22 0.04
N LEU A 40 12.45 8.23 0.54
CA LEU A 40 13.83 7.96 0.08
C LEU A 40 13.85 7.52 -1.39
N ILE A 41 12.89 6.68 -1.80
CA ILE A 41 12.77 6.27 -3.21
C ILE A 41 12.35 7.46 -4.08
N GLU A 42 11.44 8.30 -3.61
CA GLU A 42 11.06 9.52 -4.32
C GLU A 42 12.21 10.50 -4.46
N TYR A 43 13.02 10.67 -3.42
CA TYR A 43 14.22 11.50 -3.48
C TYR A 43 15.21 10.99 -4.54
N TYR A 44 15.36 9.67 -4.66
CA TYR A 44 16.23 9.06 -5.66
C TYR A 44 15.67 9.17 -7.10
N LEU A 45 14.36 8.99 -7.28
CA LEU A 45 13.73 8.92 -8.61
C LEU A 45 13.21 10.27 -9.12
N GLY A 46 12.99 11.25 -8.23
CA GLY A 46 12.34 12.53 -8.52
C GLY A 46 10.82 12.46 -8.67
N PHE A 47 10.18 11.34 -8.33
CA PHE A 47 8.72 11.17 -8.37
C PHE A 47 8.23 10.17 -7.31
N THR A 48 6.99 10.32 -6.86
CA THR A 48 6.35 9.41 -5.89
C THR A 48 6.31 7.97 -6.43
N ILE A 49 6.61 6.99 -5.56
CA ILE A 49 6.56 5.56 -5.92
C ILE A 49 5.12 5.04 -6.07
N PHE A 50 4.16 5.60 -5.33
CA PHE A 50 2.75 5.24 -5.36
C PHE A 50 1.82 6.44 -5.70
N PRO A 51 1.85 6.97 -6.94
CA PRO A 51 0.98 8.05 -7.40
C PRO A 51 -0.44 7.55 -7.69
N THR A 52 -1.28 7.46 -6.66
CA THR A 52 -2.67 7.02 -6.81
C THR A 52 -3.61 7.78 -5.89
N HIS A 53 -4.89 7.82 -6.26
CA HIS A 53 -5.99 8.36 -5.46
C HIS A 53 -6.95 7.30 -4.94
N ASP A 54 -6.79 6.03 -5.34
CA ASP A 54 -7.63 4.90 -4.93
C ASP A 54 -6.88 3.92 -4.04
N SER A 55 -7.58 3.33 -3.07
CA SER A 55 -6.95 2.41 -2.11
C SER A 55 -6.70 1.02 -2.69
N LYS A 56 -7.55 0.52 -3.57
CA LYS A 56 -7.37 -0.81 -4.20
C LYS A 56 -6.26 -0.74 -5.25
N GLU A 57 -6.21 0.34 -6.01
CA GLU A 57 -5.09 0.66 -6.92
C GLU A 57 -3.78 0.77 -6.15
N HIS A 58 -3.75 1.45 -5.00
CA HIS A 58 -2.54 1.54 -4.17
C HIS A 58 -2.02 0.16 -3.75
N LEU A 59 -2.90 -0.74 -3.29
CA LEU A 59 -2.53 -2.12 -2.96
C LEU A 59 -2.02 -2.89 -4.19
N ALA A 60 -2.62 -2.69 -5.37
CA ALA A 60 -2.16 -3.32 -6.60
C ALA A 60 -0.76 -2.82 -7.02
N MET A 61 -0.48 -1.52 -6.86
CA MET A 61 0.85 -0.97 -7.08
C MET A 61 1.86 -1.57 -6.10
N MET A 62 1.51 -1.71 -4.82
CA MET A 62 2.36 -2.37 -3.83
C MET A 62 2.68 -3.80 -4.25
N GLU A 63 1.68 -4.60 -4.65
CA GLU A 63 1.92 -5.99 -5.07
C GLU A 63 2.82 -6.07 -6.31
N LYS A 64 2.64 -5.14 -7.26
CA LYS A 64 3.45 -5.10 -8.48
C LYS A 64 4.91 -4.74 -8.24
N ILE A 65 5.19 -3.89 -7.26
CA ILE A 65 6.54 -3.40 -6.96
C ILE A 65 7.26 -4.29 -5.93
N LEU A 66 6.55 -4.72 -4.88
CA LEU A 66 7.13 -5.35 -3.70
C LEU A 66 6.79 -6.85 -3.57
N GLY A 67 5.90 -7.37 -4.39
CA GLY A 67 5.38 -8.73 -4.28
C GLY A 67 4.09 -8.82 -3.46
N PRO A 68 3.49 -10.02 -3.38
CA PRO A 68 2.13 -10.19 -2.85
C PRO A 68 2.00 -9.75 -1.39
N LEU A 69 0.82 -9.24 -1.02
CA LEU A 69 0.53 -8.88 0.36
C LEU A 69 0.60 -10.13 1.27
N PRO A 70 1.19 -10.02 2.48
CA PRO A 70 1.23 -11.15 3.40
C PRO A 70 -0.17 -11.68 3.73
N THR A 71 -0.37 -13.00 3.60
CA THR A 71 -1.67 -13.65 3.78
C THR A 71 -2.31 -13.33 5.14
N HIS A 72 -1.50 -13.24 6.21
CA HIS A 72 -2.01 -12.90 7.54
C HIS A 72 -2.62 -11.48 7.62
N MET A 73 -2.16 -10.53 6.80
CA MET A 73 -2.75 -9.18 6.71
C MET A 73 -4.09 -9.23 5.96
N VAL A 74 -4.12 -9.95 4.83
CA VAL A 74 -5.34 -10.17 4.04
C VAL A 74 -6.42 -10.86 4.87
N GLN A 75 -6.03 -11.83 5.71
CA GLN A 75 -6.95 -12.56 6.57
C GLN A 75 -7.44 -11.77 7.78
N LYS A 76 -6.71 -10.74 8.26
CA LYS A 76 -7.12 -9.94 9.41
C LYS A 76 -7.91 -8.67 9.05
N THR A 77 -7.82 -8.20 7.80
CA THR A 77 -8.43 -6.93 7.40
C THR A 77 -9.96 -6.97 7.40
N ARG A 78 -10.57 -5.84 7.79
CA ARG A 78 -12.01 -5.61 7.62
C ARG A 78 -12.37 -5.21 6.18
N LYS A 79 -11.39 -4.90 5.32
CA LYS A 79 -11.58 -4.46 3.93
C LYS A 79 -11.75 -5.65 2.95
N ARG A 80 -12.58 -6.62 3.31
CA ARG A 80 -12.77 -7.87 2.54
C ARG A 80 -13.13 -7.66 1.07
N LYS A 81 -13.84 -6.57 0.74
CA LYS A 81 -14.21 -6.20 -0.64
C LYS A 81 -13.03 -5.98 -1.60
N TYR A 82 -11.80 -5.87 -1.09
CA TYR A 82 -10.60 -5.75 -1.93
C TYR A 82 -10.03 -7.11 -2.34
N PHE A 83 -10.47 -8.21 -1.73
CA PHE A 83 -9.84 -9.52 -1.88
C PHE A 83 -10.83 -10.59 -2.33
N ARG A 84 -10.33 -11.55 -3.11
CA ARG A 84 -11.03 -12.78 -3.50
C ARG A 84 -10.04 -13.94 -3.40
N HIS A 85 -10.43 -15.00 -2.68
CA HIS A 85 -9.58 -16.19 -2.43
C HIS A 85 -8.19 -15.83 -1.85
N ASP A 86 -8.14 -14.97 -0.84
CA ASP A 86 -6.90 -14.47 -0.19
C ASP A 86 -5.92 -13.72 -1.13
N GLY A 87 -6.29 -13.45 -2.39
CA GLY A 87 -5.58 -12.57 -3.31
C GLY A 87 -6.31 -11.24 -3.53
N LEU A 88 -5.58 -10.21 -3.96
CA LEU A 88 -6.18 -8.94 -4.35
C LEU A 88 -7.09 -9.16 -5.57
N ASP A 89 -8.34 -8.74 -5.48
CA ASP A 89 -9.33 -8.86 -6.56
C ASP A 89 -9.08 -7.80 -7.64
N TRP A 90 -7.97 -7.87 -8.37
CA TRP A 90 -7.53 -6.81 -9.27
C TRP A 90 -7.71 -7.19 -10.75
N ASP A 91 -8.40 -6.35 -11.51
CA ASP A 91 -8.54 -6.51 -12.96
C ASP A 91 -7.38 -5.80 -13.69
N GLU A 92 -6.39 -6.57 -14.12
CA GLU A 92 -5.24 -6.11 -14.91
C GLU A 92 -5.64 -5.55 -16.30
N LEU A 93 -6.80 -5.92 -16.83
CA LEU A 93 -7.31 -5.44 -18.12
C LEU A 93 -8.12 -4.14 -18.00
N SER A 94 -8.41 -3.69 -16.80
CA SER A 94 -9.05 -2.39 -16.57
C SER A 94 -8.13 -1.22 -16.95
N SER A 95 -8.68 -0.01 -17.07
CA SER A 95 -7.86 1.20 -17.29
C SER A 95 -6.84 1.42 -16.16
N ALA A 96 -7.25 1.18 -14.91
CA ALA A 96 -6.36 1.23 -13.74
C ALA A 96 -5.34 0.08 -13.76
N GLY A 97 -5.75 -1.14 -14.13
CA GLY A 97 -4.85 -2.28 -14.30
C GLY A 97 -3.74 -2.00 -15.30
N ARG A 98 -4.08 -1.47 -16.48
CA ARG A 98 -3.11 -1.05 -17.49
C ARG A 98 -2.21 0.09 -17.00
N TYR A 99 -2.74 1.04 -16.23
CA TYR A 99 -1.94 2.10 -15.62
C TYR A 99 -0.89 1.53 -14.66
N VAL A 100 -1.29 0.69 -13.72
CA VAL A 100 -0.41 0.03 -12.74
C VAL A 100 0.65 -0.79 -13.47
N SER A 101 0.25 -1.65 -14.41
CA SER A 101 1.17 -2.51 -15.16
C SER A 101 2.19 -1.73 -16.00
N ARG A 102 1.84 -0.54 -16.49
CA ARG A 102 2.79 0.33 -17.23
C ARG A 102 3.73 1.10 -16.30
N ARG A 103 3.23 1.57 -15.15
CA ARG A 103 3.96 2.47 -14.26
C ARG A 103 4.84 1.73 -13.24
N CYS A 104 4.39 0.57 -12.78
CA CYS A 104 5.01 -0.17 -11.69
C CYS A 104 5.84 -1.33 -12.22
N LYS A 105 7.10 -1.42 -11.76
CA LYS A 105 8.01 -2.53 -12.04
C LYS A 105 8.54 -3.07 -10.72
N PRO A 106 8.86 -4.38 -10.64
CA PRO A 106 9.41 -4.97 -9.42
C PRO A 106 10.67 -4.23 -8.96
N LEU A 107 10.74 -3.92 -7.67
CA LEU A 107 11.94 -3.39 -7.04
C LEU A 107 12.98 -4.51 -6.99
N LYS A 108 14.08 -4.36 -7.73
CA LYS A 108 15.15 -5.35 -7.76
C LYS A 108 15.92 -5.32 -6.44
N VAL A 109 15.77 -6.37 -5.64
CA VAL A 109 16.70 -6.66 -4.54
C VAL A 109 17.86 -7.43 -5.16
N LYS A 110 19.06 -6.86 -5.14
CA LYS A 110 20.29 -7.56 -5.56
C LYS A 110 20.76 -8.49 -4.45
#